data_AF-A0A9E4XXL9-F1
#
_entry.id   AF-A0A9E4XXL9-F1
#
_cell.length_a   1.000
_cell.length_b   1.000
_cell.length_c   1.000
_cell.angle_alpha   90.00
_cell.angle_beta   90.00
_cell.angle_gamma   90.00
#
_symmetry.space_group_name_H-M   'P 1'
#
loop_
_entity.id
_entity.type
_entity.pdbx_description
1 polymer ?
#
loop_
_entity_poly.entity_id
_entity_poly.type
_entity_poly.pdbx_seq_one_letter_code
_entity_poly.pdbx_strand_id
1 'polypeptide(L)' 'MPDSQTLNNQQMARRVAREFSSGEVVALGSGLPCLIPEAIPAGQGVLFLSESGALGYTAGPDGQPR' A
#
# COMPACT_ATOMS: atom_id res chain seq x y z
N MET A 1 30.32 -5.74 11.89
CA MET A 1 29.13 -5.89 11.03
C MET A 1 28.43 -4.55 11.04
N PRO A 2 27.96 -4.00 9.90
CA PRO A 2 27.19 -2.76 9.95
C PRO A 2 25.94 -3.04 10.79
N ASP A 3 25.54 -2.08 11.62
CA ASP A 3 24.39 -2.21 12.51
C ASP A 3 23.17 -2.65 11.72
N SER A 4 22.72 -3.89 11.96
CA SER A 4 21.53 -4.46 11.33
C SER A 4 20.29 -3.82 11.96
N GLN A 5 20.06 -2.54 11.69
CA GLN A 5 18.89 -1.83 12.16
C GLN A 5 17.64 -2.45 11.53
N THR A 6 16.80 -3.06 12.36
CA THR A 6 15.51 -3.61 11.94
C THR A 6 14.61 -2.48 11.45
N LEU A 7 14.02 -2.65 10.25
CA LEU A 7 13.05 -1.69 9.72
C LEU A 7 11.82 -1.64 10.61
N ASN A 8 11.38 -0.42 10.95
CA ASN A 8 10.07 -0.25 11.59
C ASN A 8 8.93 -0.46 10.57
N ASN A 9 7.69 -0.60 11.05
CA ASN A 9 6.53 -0.90 10.20
C ASN A 9 6.32 0.14 9.09
N GLN A 10 6.56 1.42 9.35
CA GLN A 10 6.44 2.47 8.32
C GLN A 10 7.54 2.36 7.25
N GLN A 11 8.78 2.04 7.65
CA GLN A 11 9.88 1.83 6.73
C GLN A 11 9.66 0.58 5.86
N MET A 12 9.10 -0.49 6.44
CA MET A 12 8.69 -1.67 5.69
C MET A 12 7.57 -1.34 4.69
N ALA A 13 6.51 -0.64 5.12
CA ALA A 13 5.42 -0.22 4.23
C ALA A 13 5.92 0.62 3.05
N ARG A 14 6.83 1.59 3.30
CA ARG A 14 7.47 2.41 2.26
C ARG A 14 8.42 1.64 1.33
N ARG A 15 8.92 0.48 1.77
CA ARG A 15 9.72 -0.39 0.91
C ARG A 15 8.79 -1.14 -0.05
N VAL A 16 7.75 -1.76 0.49
CA VAL A 16 6.76 -2.52 -0.30
C VAL A 16 5.97 -1.62 -1.25
N ALA A 17 5.66 -0.38 -0.86
CA ALA A 17 4.97 0.59 -1.70
C ALA A 17 5.66 0.85 -3.05
N ARG A 18 6.98 0.62 -3.16
CA ARG A 18 7.75 0.80 -4.40
C ARG A 18 7.63 -0.38 -5.37
N GLU A 19 7.05 -1.49 -4.94
CA GLU A 19 6.85 -2.67 -5.77
C GLU A 19 5.58 -2.56 -6.62
N PHE A 20 4.68 -1.62 -6.29
CA PHE A 20 3.42 -1.47 -7.02
C PHE A 20 3.54 -0.60 -8.26
N SER A 21 2.74 -0.95 -9.26
CA SER A 21 2.61 -0.26 -10.53
C SER A 21 1.18 0.23 -10.75
N SER A 22 1.03 1.25 -11.59
CA SER A 22 -0.29 1.81 -11.90
C SER A 22 -1.22 0.78 -12.55
N GLY A 23 -2.47 0.73 -12.09
CA GLY A 23 -3.50 -0.18 -12.58
C GLY A 23 -3.51 -1.56 -11.92
N GLU A 24 -2.61 -1.82 -10.97
CA GLU A 24 -2.62 -3.08 -10.21
C GLU A 24 -3.79 -3.16 -9.22
N VAL A 25 -4.30 -4.38 -9.03
CA VAL A 25 -5.29 -4.72 -8.00
C VAL A 25 -4.63 -5.66 -7.01
N VAL A 26 -4.46 -5.21 -5.77
CA VAL A 26 -3.67 -5.92 -4.76
C VAL A 26 -4.54 -6.23 -3.55
N ALA A 27 -4.56 -7.50 -3.13
CA ALA A 27 -5.18 -7.89 -1.88
C ALA A 27 -4.27 -7.55 -0.69
N LEU A 28 -4.78 -6.81 0.29
CA LEU A 28 -4.07 -6.51 1.53
C LEU A 28 -4.70 -7.28 2.68
N GLY A 29 -3.87 -8.04 3.39
CA GLY A 29 -4.20 -8.63 4.67
C GLY A 29 -4.22 -7.57 5.79
N SER A 30 -4.73 -7.98 6.95
CA SER A 30 -4.71 -7.14 8.16
C SER A 30 -3.29 -6.91 8.71
N GLY A 31 -3.09 -5.83 9.47
CA GLY A 31 -1.83 -5.52 10.16
C GLY A 31 -0.93 -4.56 9.38
N LEU A 32 0.37 -4.89 9.25
CA LEU A 32 1.34 -4.06 8.54
C LEU A 32 0.91 -3.71 7.10
N PRO A 33 0.31 -4.61 6.30
CA PRO A 33 -0.09 -4.28 4.93
C PRO A 33 -1.11 -3.13 4.86
N CYS A 34 -1.90 -2.89 5.92
CA CYS A 34 -2.83 -1.76 5.97
C CYS A 34 -2.13 -0.38 5.99
N LEU A 35 -0.83 -0.32 6.28
CA LEU A 35 -0.03 0.91 6.24
C LEU A 35 0.49 1.25 4.83
N ILE A 36 0.40 0.30 3.89
CA ILE A 36 0.92 0.43 2.53
C ILE A 36 0.18 1.51 1.72
N PRO A 37 -1.16 1.62 1.75
CA PRO A 37 -1.87 2.63 0.97
C PRO A 37 -1.42 4.07 1.31
N GLU A 38 -1.09 4.35 2.57
CA GLU A 38 -0.59 5.66 3.02
C GLU A 38 0.82 5.97 2.53
N ALA A 39 1.59 4.95 2.14
CA ALA A 39 2.96 5.10 1.66
C ALA A 39 3.05 5.27 0.13
N ILE A 40 1.93 5.18 -0.59
CA ILE A 40 1.88 5.29 -2.05
C ILE A 40 1.62 6.73 -2.47
N PRO A 41 2.38 7.26 -3.45
CA PRO A 41 2.12 8.56 -4.05
C PRO A 41 0.68 8.69 -4.58
N ALA A 42 0.07 9.85 -4.33
CA ALA A 42 -1.26 10.14 -4.86
C ALA A 42 -1.28 10.02 -6.40
N GLY A 43 -2.32 9.39 -6.93
CA GLY A 43 -2.52 9.26 -8.38
C GLY A 43 -1.76 8.11 -9.04
N GLN A 44 -1.10 7.23 -8.28
CA GLN A 44 -0.49 6.01 -8.83
C GLN A 44 -1.54 4.97 -9.29
N GLY A 45 -2.82 5.11 -8.93
CA GLY A 45 -3.89 4.29 -9.52
C GLY A 45 -3.85 2.81 -9.15
N VAL A 46 -3.45 2.48 -7.91
CA VAL A 46 -3.49 1.12 -7.36
C VAL A 46 -4.80 0.91 -6.60
N LEU A 47 -5.46 -0.22 -6.83
CA LEU A 47 -6.69 -0.60 -6.12
C LEU A 47 -6.38 -1.65 -5.06
N PHE A 48 -6.81 -1.41 -3.82
CA PHE A 48 -6.66 -2.38 -2.75
C PHE A 48 -7.96 -3.10 -2.43
N LEU A 49 -7.85 -4.43 -2.35
CA LEU A 49 -8.89 -5.34 -1.91
C LEU A 49 -8.61 -5.78 -0.46
N SER A 50 -9.58 -5.58 0.42
CA SER A 50 -9.56 -6.15 1.77
C SER A 50 -9.89 -7.64 1.71
N GLU A 51 -9.32 -8.45 2.61
CA GLU A 51 -9.71 -9.86 2.80
C GLU A 51 -11.21 -10.06 3.06
N SER A 52 -11.89 -9.02 3.55
CA SER A 52 -13.35 -9.01 3.74
C SER A 52 -14.15 -8.91 2.43
N GLY A 53 -13.49 -8.69 1.29
CA GLY A 53 -14.13 -8.44 -0.01
C GLY A 53 -14.41 -6.96 -0.29
N ALA A 54 -14.06 -6.05 0.61
CA ALA A 54 -14.22 -4.60 0.37
C ALA A 54 -13.16 -4.09 -0.63
N LEU A 55 -13.63 -3.41 -1.68
CA LEU A 55 -12.81 -2.76 -2.71
C LEU A 55 -12.81 -1.25 -2.50
N GLY A 56 -11.66 -0.59 -2.76
CA GLY A 56 -11.65 0.86 -3.03
C GLY A 56 -10.82 1.73 -2.11
N TYR A 57 -9.81 1.19 -1.39
CA TYR A 57 -8.78 2.09 -0.86
C TYR A 57 -7.88 2.50 -2.01
N THR A 58 -7.87 3.79 -2.34
CA THR A 58 -6.95 4.37 -3.32
C THR A 58 -6.15 5.46 -2.64
N ALA A 59 -4.91 5.67 -3.05
CA ALA A 59 -4.11 6.79 -2.61
C ALA A 59 -4.42 8.02 -3.47
N GLY A 60 -5.21 8.97 -2.95
CA GLY A 60 -5.39 10.30 -3.54
C GLY A 60 -6.84 10.82 -3.54
N PRO A 61 -7.03 12.15 -3.70
CA PRO A 61 -8.34 12.82 -3.59
C PRO A 61 -9.35 12.40 -4.68
N ASP A 62 -8.90 11.80 -5.78
CA ASP A 62 -9.74 11.35 -6.90
C ASP A 62 -10.09 9.86 -6.81
N GLY A 63 -10.04 9.27 -5.62
CA GLY A 63 -10.25 7.84 -5.33
C GLY A 63 -11.62 7.25 -5.61
N GLN A 64 -12.31 7.74 -6.64
CA GLN A 64 -13.54 7.18 -7.15
C GLN A 64 -13.18 6.09 -8.18
N PRO A 65 -13.63 4.83 -7.99
CA PRO A 65 -13.60 3.86 -9.07
C PRO A 65 -14.50 4.39 -10.20
N ARG A 66 -13.92 4.64 -11.38
CA ARG A 66 -14.72 4.86 -12.60
C ARG A 66 -15.37 3.56 -13.06
#